data_AF-A0A965A8S9-F1
#
_entry.id   AF-A0A965A8S9-F1
#
_cell.length_a   1.000
_cell.length_b   1.000
_cell.length_c   1.000
_cell.angle_alpha   90.00
_cell.angle_beta   90.00
_cell.angle_gamma   90.00
#
_symmetry.space_group_name_H-M   'P 1'
#
loop_
_entity.id
_entity.type
_entity.pdbx_description
1 polymer ?
#
loop_
_entity_poly.entity_id
_entity_poly.type
_entity_poly.pdbx_seq_one_letter_code
_entity_poly.pdbx_strand_id
1 'polypeptide(L)' 'LAEPSLTAAKVGEHFQFLRMGYFCLDPDSTATKLIFNRAVTLKDMWAKEMKK' A
#
# COMPACT_ATOMS: atom_id res chain seq x y z
N LEU A 1 -3.69 11.42 -5.11
CA LEU A 1 -3.97 10.85 -6.44
C LEU A 1 -3.31 9.49 -6.51
N ALA A 2 -3.97 8.50 -7.08
CA ALA A 2 -3.41 7.16 -7.30
C ALA A 2 -2.97 7.01 -8.75
N GLU A 3 -1.98 6.16 -9.03
CA GLU A 3 -1.53 5.92 -10.40
C GLU A 3 -2.58 5.18 -11.24
N PRO A 4 -2.74 5.49 -12.54
CA PRO A 4 -3.71 4.80 -13.41
C PRO A 4 -3.46 3.30 -13.56
N SER A 5 -2.21 2.85 -13.38
CA SER A 5 -1.80 1.44 -13.44
C SER A 5 -2.56 0.55 -12.45
N LEU A 6 -3.03 1.12 -11.33
CA LEU A 6 -3.75 0.40 -10.29
C LEU A 6 -5.15 -0.07 -10.72
N THR A 7 -5.68 0.44 -11.84
CA THR A 7 -6.99 0.01 -12.37
C THR A 7 -6.98 -1.43 -12.89
N ALA A 8 -5.82 -1.97 -13.24
CA ALA A 8 -5.66 -3.35 -13.69
C ALA A 8 -5.23 -4.31 -12.57
N ALA A 9 -5.16 -3.82 -11.32
CA ALA A 9 -4.73 -4.61 -10.17
C ALA A 9 -5.69 -5.77 -9.88
N LYS A 10 -5.15 -6.90 -9.45
CA LYS A 10 -5.92 -8.09 -9.07
C LYS A 10 -6.00 -8.24 -7.55
N VAL A 11 -7.07 -8.87 -7.07
CA VAL A 11 -7.25 -9.16 -5.64
C VAL A 11 -6.05 -9.97 -5.13
N GLY A 12 -5.47 -9.53 -4.01
CA GLY A 12 -4.29 -10.16 -3.43
C GLY A 12 -2.95 -9.74 -4.06
N GLU A 13 -2.94 -8.91 -5.12
CA GLU A 13 -1.69 -8.28 -5.58
C GLU A 13 -1.17 -7.29 -4.55
N HIS A 14 0.16 -7.21 -4.46
CA HIS A 14 0.88 -6.41 -3.47
C HIS A 14 1.51 -5.18 -4.15
N PHE A 15 1.36 -4.02 -3.51
CA PHE A 15 1.84 -2.73 -3.99
C PHE A 15 2.61 -2.01 -2.90
N GLN A 16 3.68 -1.31 -3.26
CA GLN A 16 4.34 -0.36 -2.37
C GLN A 16 3.89 1.05 -2.73
N PHE A 17 3.19 1.71 -1.82
CA PHE A 17 2.88 3.13 -1.97
C PHE A 17 4.03 3.97 -1.40
N LEU A 18 4.52 4.89 -2.22
CA LEU A 18 5.68 5.72 -1.92
C LEU A 18 5.52 6.40 -0.55
N ARG A 19 6.50 6.15 0.33
CA ARG A 19 6.57 6.68 1.71
C ARG A 19 5.40 6.29 2.63
N MET A 20 4.49 5.41 2.21
CA MET A 20 3.34 5.01 3.04
C MET A 20 3.47 3.60 3.60
N GLY A 21 3.91 2.64 2.79
CA GLY A 21 3.95 1.23 3.18
C GLY A 21 3.67 0.28 2.03
N TYR A 22 3.51 -0.99 2.39
CA TYR A 22 3.05 -2.03 1.49
C TYR A 22 1.56 -2.29 1.73
N PHE A 23 0.85 -2.49 0.64
CA PHE A 23 -0.60 -2.63 0.58
C PHE A 23 -0.97 -3.81 -0.31
N CYS A 24 -2.14 -4.39 -0.09
CA CYS A 24 -2.71 -5.41 -0.95
C CYS A 24 -4.12 -5.01 -1.39
N LEU A 25 -4.52 -5.38 -2.60
CA LEU A 25 -5.89 -5.14 -3.06
C LEU A 25 -6.85 -6.06 -2.31
N ASP A 26 -7.84 -5.46 -1.66
CA ASP A 26 -8.83 -6.14 -0.83
C ASP A 26 -9.88 -6.87 -1.70
N PRO A 27 -10.37 -8.05 -1.30
CA PRO A 27 -11.42 -8.78 -2.03
C PRO A 27 -12.74 -8.01 -2.22
N ASP A 28 -13.07 -7.08 -1.33
CA ASP A 28 -14.28 -6.24 -1.41
C ASP A 28 -14.10 -5.06 -2.37
N SER A 29 -12.95 -4.96 -3.05
CA SER A 29 -12.69 -3.98 -4.10
C SER A 29 -13.60 -4.21 -5.31
N THR A 30 -14.12 -3.13 -5.87
CA THR A 30 -14.93 -3.14 -7.10
C THR A 30 -14.25 -2.33 -8.20
N ALA A 31 -14.70 -2.50 -9.45
CA ALA A 31 -14.16 -1.77 -10.59
C ALA A 31 -14.26 -0.24 -10.46
N THR A 32 -15.21 0.26 -9.66
CA THR A 32 -15.40 1.70 -9.40
C THR A 32 -14.75 2.16 -8.10
N LYS A 33 -14.41 1.22 -7.20
CA LYS A 33 -13.84 1.52 -5.89
C LYS A 33 -12.79 0.47 -5.51
N LEU A 34 -11.53 0.83 -5.71
CA LEU A 34 -10.40 0.03 -5.28
C LEU A 34 -10.14 0.25 -3.79
N ILE A 35 -10.07 -0.84 -3.02
CA ILE A 35 -9.81 -0.83 -1.59
C ILE A 35 -8.44 -1.49 -1.38
N PHE A 36 -7.50 -0.75 -0.77
CA PHE A 36 -6.16 -1.25 -0.49
C PHE A 36 -5.94 -1.32 1.01
N ASN A 37 -5.70 -2.53 1.51
CA ASN A 37 -5.39 -2.75 2.92
C ASN A 37 -3.87 -2.65 3.15
N ARG A 38 -3.47 -1.94 4.22
CA ARG A 38 -2.06 -1.82 4.58
C ARG A 38 -1.57 -3.10 5.23
N ALA A 39 -0.63 -3.79 4.58
CA ALA A 39 -0.03 -5.03 5.07
C ALA A 39 1.10 -4.75 6.08
N VAL A 40 2.06 -3.90 5.71
CA VAL A 40 3.21 -3.53 6.56
C VAL A 40 3.61 -2.07 6.35
N THR A 41 4.06 -1.43 7.44
CA THR A 41 4.61 -0.08 7.39
C THR A 41 6.06 -0.10 6.90
N LEU A 42 6.52 1.02 6.33
CA LEU A 42 7.93 1.15 5.98
C LEU A 42 8.79 1.18 7.24
N LYS A 43 9.95 0.53 7.16
CA LYS A 43 10.96 0.61 8.20
C LYS A 43 11.54 2.02 8.19
N ASP A 44 11.23 2.80 9.21
CA ASP A 44 11.88 4.08 9.44
C ASP A 44 13.27 3.84 10.03
N MET A 45 14.32 4.21 9.30
CA MET A 45 15.71 4.02 9.74
C MET A 45 16.14 5.11 10.74
N TRP A 46 15.63 6.33 10.61
CA TRP A 46 16.05 7.48 11.42
C TRP A 46 15.38 7.54 12.80
N ALA A 47 14.14 7.05 12.93
CA ALA A 47 13.40 7.00 14.18
C ALA A 47 14.06 6.07 15.23
N LYS A 48 14.92 5.15 14.81
CA LYS A 48 15.70 4.30 15.71
C LYS A 48 16.93 5.00 16.29
N GLU A 49 17.53 5.94 15.56
CA GLU A 49 18.72 6.67 16.03
C GLU A 49 18.38 7.78 17.03
N MET A 50 17.18 8.36 16.96
CA MET A 50 16.69 9.38 17.91
C MET A 50 16.34 8.85 19.30
N LYS A 51 16.37 7.52 19.51
CA LYS A 51 16.10 6.86 20.80
C LYS A 51 17.36 6.43 21.55
N LYS A 52 18.53 6.87 21.11
CA LYS A 52 19.81 6.53 21.74
C LYS A 52 20.39 7.69 22.54
#